data_AF-A0A7W7FWM7-F1
#
_entry.id   AF-A0A7W7FWM7-F1
#
_cell.length_a   1.000
_cell.length_b   1.000
_cell.length_c   1.000
_cell.angle_alpha   90.00
_cell.angle_beta   90.00
_cell.angle_gamma   90.00
#
_symmetry.space_group_name_H-M   'P 1'
#
loop_
_entity.id
_entity.type
_entity.pdbx_description
1 polymer ?
#
loop_
_entity_poly.entity_id
_entity_poly.type
_entity_poly.pdbx_seq_one_letter_code
_entity_poly.pdbx_strand_id
1 'polypeptide(L)'
;MLPDVDLWATVRPQRTVLAVVRNLTSLVRLLDIVPLLDSDNRLAVHFTLDSGSVFTAGLHGQLDRFGITLLDWEVAAKSSFDLVLAAHVNPSLAELDGPLLVVPHGAGYNRRLPSRTNEKDAPVGLSPHELTVDGEVFPTVIGLSHERQLSDLALHTPAAAERARVIGDPTWDRIRAAEVRRSAYRAALGVEPGQRLVLISSTWGERSLLGQRDELVERLLAQLPVDHYRVALVLHPNVWAYHGVGTVRAWFRDALDSGLLLIRPEDSWQAALIAADLSIGDHGSVAFYGAALGRPFLNSASGLDDLTPGSVTGRLVCTAPVLSVRDDLREQVEQATASAELVEITGDTLGLPGGSAAELRRTCYELLKLDQPAHPPRMLPISAPNPVRGAAITAFHVLYSVTESTVDIERFPAILQRFRRISDTGDYLLVVDDDEVDPILRATAEIIVRTGPLTGTELADWAAHALAEGTAALVAAVSEHRCVLTFRDPALGVVSLWPCAPEPLRVFLAAVAVYRWRVSSRELEPGVKLSARLADGPVTEVCVESVRPLPQV
;
A
#
# COMPACT_ATOMS: atom_id res chain seq x y z
N MET A 1 -14.44 -4.44 38.87
CA MET A 1 -14.76 -5.87 39.06
C MET A 1 -15.32 -6.38 37.74
N LEU A 2 -14.62 -7.32 37.11
CA LEU A 2 -15.13 -8.06 35.96
C LEU A 2 -16.52 -8.61 36.31
N PRO A 3 -17.47 -8.68 35.36
CA PRO A 3 -18.79 -9.24 35.64
C PRO A 3 -18.65 -10.61 36.32
N ASP A 4 -19.55 -10.95 37.25
CA ASP A 4 -19.50 -12.21 37.99
C ASP A 4 -19.84 -13.39 37.04
N VAL A 5 -18.85 -13.79 36.22
CA VAL A 5 -18.98 -14.79 35.15
C VAL A 5 -18.90 -16.22 35.69
N ASP A 6 -18.57 -16.39 36.98
CA ASP A 6 -18.19 -17.68 37.56
C ASP A 6 -19.32 -18.72 37.61
N LEU A 7 -20.58 -18.25 37.60
CA LEU A 7 -21.77 -19.09 37.58
C LEU A 7 -22.06 -19.71 36.20
N TRP A 8 -21.51 -19.15 35.11
CA TRP A 8 -21.83 -19.55 33.73
C TRP A 8 -20.60 -19.83 32.85
N ALA A 9 -19.39 -19.71 33.40
CA ALA A 9 -18.15 -19.96 32.67
C ALA A 9 -18.03 -21.43 32.23
N THR A 10 -18.04 -21.67 30.91
CA THR A 10 -17.84 -23.02 30.33
C THR A 10 -16.40 -23.51 30.52
N VAL A 11 -15.44 -22.60 30.46
CA VAL A 11 -14.02 -22.82 30.77
C VAL A 11 -13.59 -21.78 31.79
N ARG A 12 -12.91 -22.21 32.86
CA ARG A 12 -12.40 -21.31 33.88
C ARG A 12 -10.93 -20.99 33.60
N PRO A 13 -10.59 -19.74 33.24
CA PRO A 13 -9.20 -19.35 33.06
C PRO A 13 -8.46 -19.37 34.41
N GLN A 14 -7.18 -19.74 34.37
CA GLN A 14 -6.27 -19.62 35.52
C GLN A 14 -5.67 -18.22 35.63
N ARG A 15 -5.53 -17.52 34.50
CA ARG A 15 -4.94 -16.17 34.41
C ARG A 15 -5.72 -15.28 33.47
N THR A 16 -5.75 -13.99 33.77
CA THR A 16 -6.34 -12.96 32.90
C THR A 16 -5.26 -12.06 32.30
N VAL A 17 -5.42 -11.72 31.02
CA VAL A 17 -4.54 -10.82 30.27
C VAL A 17 -5.37 -9.63 29.80
N LEU A 18 -4.88 -8.41 30.00
CA LEU A 18 -5.48 -7.19 29.47
C LEU A 18 -4.61 -6.61 28.35
N ALA A 19 -5.12 -6.58 27.12
CA ALA A 19 -4.51 -5.86 26.01
C ALA A 19 -5.08 -4.43 25.93
N VAL A 20 -4.22 -3.43 26.14
CA VAL A 20 -4.60 -2.02 26.20
C VAL A 20 -4.33 -1.35 24.86
N VAL A 21 -5.40 -0.95 24.17
CA VAL A 21 -5.34 -0.33 22.85
C VAL A 21 -5.53 1.18 22.99
N ARG A 22 -4.70 1.98 22.33
CA ARG A 22 -4.80 3.46 22.33
C ARG A 22 -5.26 4.04 20.99
N ASN A 23 -4.86 3.38 19.91
CA ASN A 23 -5.13 3.76 18.53
C ASN A 23 -4.92 2.54 17.62
N LEU A 24 -5.16 2.72 16.33
CA LEU A 24 -5.06 1.62 15.36
C LEU A 24 -3.63 1.07 15.21
N THR A 25 -2.57 1.87 15.39
CA THR A 25 -1.19 1.34 15.36
C THR A 25 -0.91 0.42 16.54
N SER A 26 -1.34 0.81 17.75
CA SER A 26 -1.20 -0.04 18.94
C SER A 26 -2.01 -1.33 18.81
N LEU A 27 -3.22 -1.27 18.22
CA LEU A 27 -4.03 -2.46 17.95
C LEU A 27 -3.30 -3.41 17.00
N VAL A 28 -2.82 -2.93 15.85
CA VAL A 28 -2.12 -3.76 14.87
C VAL A 28 -0.88 -4.42 15.48
N ARG A 29 -0.10 -3.71 16.31
CA ARG A 29 1.02 -4.32 17.03
C ARG A 29 0.57 -5.36 18.04
N LEU A 30 -0.48 -5.11 18.82
CA LEU A 30 -1.00 -6.08 19.78
C LEU A 30 -1.51 -7.34 19.08
N LEU A 31 -2.05 -7.22 17.86
CA LEU A 31 -2.44 -8.36 17.02
C LEU A 31 -1.25 -9.16 16.47
N ASP A 32 0.00 -8.69 16.63
CA ASP A 32 1.21 -9.50 16.40
C ASP A 32 1.64 -10.28 17.66
N ILE A 33 1.10 -9.93 18.84
CA ILE A 33 1.55 -10.44 20.15
C ILE A 33 0.50 -11.33 20.80
N VAL A 34 -0.75 -10.87 20.88
CA VAL A 34 -1.86 -11.61 21.50
C VAL A 34 -1.99 -13.03 20.93
N PRO A 35 -1.86 -13.27 19.61
CA PRO A 35 -1.96 -14.63 19.08
C PRO A 35 -0.87 -15.59 19.56
N LEU A 36 0.23 -15.10 20.17
CA LEU A 36 1.24 -15.95 20.80
C LEU A 36 0.69 -16.64 22.07
N LEU A 37 -0.44 -16.16 22.59
CA LEU A 37 -1.16 -16.70 23.76
C LEU A 37 -2.34 -17.59 23.36
N ASP A 38 -2.65 -17.70 22.06
CA ASP A 38 -3.75 -18.51 21.56
C ASP A 38 -3.56 -20.01 21.86
N SER A 39 -4.66 -20.76 21.85
CA SER A 39 -4.70 -22.20 22.11
C SER A 39 -4.28 -22.61 23.53
N ASP A 40 -4.21 -21.67 24.47
CA ASP A 40 -4.05 -21.94 25.89
C ASP A 40 -5.32 -21.55 26.67
N ASN A 41 -6.13 -22.57 27.01
CA ASN A 41 -7.38 -22.39 27.73
C ASN A 41 -7.20 -21.97 29.20
N ARG A 42 -5.96 -21.91 29.70
CA ARG A 42 -5.64 -21.34 31.02
C ARG A 42 -5.72 -19.82 31.02
N LEU A 43 -5.77 -19.18 29.85
CA LEU A 43 -5.76 -17.73 29.71
C LEU A 43 -7.12 -17.21 29.28
N ALA A 44 -7.53 -16.07 29.85
CA ALA A 44 -8.60 -15.23 29.31
C ALA A 44 -8.02 -13.88 28.89
N VAL A 45 -8.15 -13.54 27.61
CA VAL A 45 -7.66 -12.28 27.06
C VAL A 45 -8.80 -11.29 26.93
N HIS A 46 -8.64 -10.12 27.55
CA HIS A 46 -9.54 -8.99 27.49
C HIS A 46 -8.88 -7.83 26.78
N PHE A 47 -9.68 -6.93 26.22
CA PHE A 47 -9.21 -5.71 25.59
C PHE A 47 -9.85 -4.51 26.26
N THR A 48 -9.13 -3.38 26.33
CA THR A 48 -9.70 -2.10 26.75
C THR A 48 -9.13 -0.97 25.90
N LEU A 49 -9.80 0.18 25.90
CA LEU A 49 -9.33 1.40 25.28
C LEU A 49 -8.73 2.32 26.33
N ASP A 50 -7.47 2.71 26.12
CA ASP A 50 -6.82 3.75 26.90
C ASP A 50 -7.56 5.09 26.74
N SER A 51 -7.84 5.76 27.85
CA SER A 51 -8.59 7.00 27.86
C SER A 51 -7.79 8.16 27.25
N GLY A 52 -8.48 9.07 26.56
CA GLY A 52 -7.90 10.36 26.13
C GLY A 52 -7.09 10.39 24.82
N SER A 53 -7.17 9.37 23.96
CA SER A 53 -6.54 9.44 22.62
C SER A 53 -7.43 10.18 21.61
N VAL A 54 -6.89 11.23 20.98
CA VAL A 54 -7.53 11.99 19.90
C VAL A 54 -7.71 11.18 18.60
N PHE A 55 -7.10 10.00 18.50
CA PHE A 55 -7.15 9.10 17.34
C PHE A 55 -8.04 7.86 17.57
N THR A 56 -9.04 7.97 18.45
CA THR A 56 -10.01 6.90 18.75
C THR A 56 -11.16 6.82 17.74
N ALA A 57 -11.35 7.86 16.93
CA ALA A 57 -12.36 7.89 15.87
C ALA A 57 -12.14 6.75 14.87
N GLY A 58 -13.15 5.90 14.67
CA GLY A 58 -13.11 4.74 13.78
C GLY A 58 -12.51 3.45 14.37
N LEU A 59 -11.97 3.49 15.60
CA LEU A 59 -11.37 2.32 16.24
C LEU A 59 -12.41 1.25 16.63
N HIS A 60 -13.60 1.65 17.09
CA HIS A 60 -14.68 0.74 17.47
C HIS A 60 -15.11 -0.17 16.31
N GLY A 61 -15.35 0.39 15.12
CA GLY A 61 -15.72 -0.41 13.94
C GLY A 61 -14.60 -1.34 13.44
N GLN A 62 -13.33 -1.05 13.76
CA GLN A 62 -12.21 -1.96 13.47
C GLN A 62 -12.13 -3.08 14.49
N LEU A 63 -12.31 -2.77 15.78
CA LEU A 63 -12.34 -3.77 16.86
C LEU A 63 -13.46 -4.80 16.66
N ASP A 64 -14.64 -4.34 16.21
CA ASP A 64 -15.76 -5.23 15.87
C ASP A 64 -15.38 -6.22 14.75
N ARG A 65 -14.62 -5.78 13.74
CA ARG A 65 -14.15 -6.66 12.65
C ARG A 65 -13.14 -7.71 13.11
N PHE A 66 -12.40 -7.43 14.17
CA PHE A 66 -11.52 -8.41 14.83
C PHE A 66 -12.25 -9.27 15.85
N GLY A 67 -13.56 -9.07 16.05
CA GLY A 67 -14.35 -9.77 17.07
C GLY A 67 -13.95 -9.41 18.50
N ILE A 68 -13.33 -8.24 18.70
CA ILE A 68 -12.82 -7.79 19.99
C ILE A 68 -13.94 -7.08 20.75
N THR A 69 -14.29 -7.61 21.91
CA THR A 69 -15.17 -6.93 22.87
C THR A 69 -14.33 -6.16 23.87
N LEU A 70 -14.64 -4.88 24.05
CA LEU A 70 -13.94 -4.00 24.99
C LEU A 70 -14.53 -4.07 26.39
N LEU A 71 -13.65 -4.08 27.38
CA LEU A 71 -13.95 -3.66 28.75
C LEU A 71 -13.85 -2.15 28.83
N ASP A 72 -14.80 -1.53 29.53
CA ASP A 72 -14.73 -0.11 29.86
C ASP A 72 -13.47 0.19 30.69
N TRP A 73 -12.81 1.32 30.42
CA TRP A 73 -11.58 1.71 31.12
C TRP A 73 -11.76 1.72 32.64
N GLU A 74 -12.85 2.30 33.15
CA GLU A 74 -13.12 2.35 34.58
C GLU A 74 -13.29 0.96 35.21
N VAL A 75 -13.81 -0.01 34.44
CA VAL A 75 -13.93 -1.40 34.89
C VAL A 75 -12.57 -2.06 34.91
N ALA A 76 -11.75 -1.84 33.87
CA ALA A 76 -10.38 -2.34 33.79
C ALA A 76 -9.51 -1.80 34.94
N ALA A 77 -9.53 -0.48 35.19
CA ALA A 77 -8.78 0.15 36.28
C ALA A 77 -9.22 -0.30 37.70
N LYS A 78 -10.46 -0.78 37.86
CA LYS A 78 -10.98 -1.35 39.11
C LYS A 78 -10.92 -2.87 39.15
N SER A 79 -10.12 -3.50 38.30
CA SER A 79 -9.96 -4.94 38.21
C SER A 79 -8.48 -5.31 38.16
N SER A 80 -8.14 -6.48 38.69
CA SER A 80 -6.77 -7.00 38.67
C SER A 80 -6.58 -7.94 37.48
N PHE A 81 -5.41 -7.87 36.85
CA PHE A 81 -5.02 -8.76 35.77
C PHE A 81 -3.67 -9.40 36.07
N ASP A 82 -3.48 -10.64 35.60
CA ASP A 82 -2.20 -11.35 35.77
C ASP A 82 -1.13 -10.89 34.76
N LEU A 83 -1.53 -10.17 33.71
CA LEU A 83 -0.65 -9.53 32.73
C LEU A 83 -1.38 -8.39 32.04
N VAL A 84 -0.71 -7.25 31.88
CA VAL A 84 -1.15 -6.14 31.03
C VAL A 84 -0.19 -5.98 29.86
N LEU A 85 -0.72 -5.87 28.65
CA LEU A 85 0.03 -5.68 27.40
C LEU A 85 -0.34 -4.33 26.78
N ALA A 86 0.65 -3.51 26.44
CA ALA A 86 0.44 -2.27 25.70
C ALA A 86 1.52 -2.05 24.64
N ALA A 87 1.11 -1.58 23.45
CA ALA A 87 2.03 -1.19 22.38
C ALA A 87 2.29 0.34 22.36
N HIS A 88 2.15 0.95 23.52
CA HIS A 88 2.40 2.35 23.81
C HIS A 88 2.67 2.50 25.31
N VAL A 89 3.11 3.67 25.71
CA VAL A 89 3.22 4.04 27.12
C VAL A 89 2.62 5.43 27.35
N ASN A 90 1.91 5.56 28.46
CA ASN A 90 1.25 6.77 28.94
C ASN A 90 1.10 6.63 30.47
N PRO A 91 1.23 7.70 31.28
CA PRO A 91 1.04 7.59 32.72
C PRO A 91 -0.31 7.00 33.18
N SER A 92 -1.37 7.11 32.37
CA SER A 92 -2.67 6.45 32.67
C SER A 92 -2.56 4.94 32.83
N LEU A 93 -1.57 4.30 32.19
CA LEU A 93 -1.35 2.85 32.33
C LEU A 93 -0.94 2.45 33.76
N ALA A 94 -0.45 3.37 34.58
CA ALA A 94 -0.14 3.13 35.99
C ALA A 94 -1.41 2.96 36.85
N GLU A 95 -2.59 3.31 36.34
CA GLU A 95 -3.88 3.06 37.02
C GLU A 95 -4.30 1.59 36.99
N LEU A 96 -3.68 0.78 36.12
CA LEU A 96 -4.04 -0.63 35.93
C LEU A 96 -3.30 -1.52 36.93
N ASP A 97 -4.02 -2.49 37.51
CA ASP A 97 -3.46 -3.45 38.46
C ASP A 97 -3.02 -4.74 37.77
N GLY A 98 -1.70 -4.93 37.66
CA GLY A 98 -1.08 -6.13 37.08
C GLY A 98 0.33 -5.86 36.55
N PRO A 99 1.15 -6.91 36.31
CA PRO A 99 2.45 -6.73 35.69
C PRO A 99 2.30 -6.23 34.24
N LEU A 100 2.91 -5.09 33.93
CA LEU A 100 2.77 -4.41 32.65
C LEU A 100 3.98 -4.64 31.74
N LEU A 101 3.74 -5.20 30.55
CA LEU A 101 4.68 -5.26 29.44
C LEU A 101 4.31 -4.18 28.40
N VAL A 102 5.20 -3.20 28.23
CA VAL A 102 5.10 -2.20 27.15
C VAL A 102 6.06 -2.52 26.01
N VAL A 103 5.63 -2.33 24.77
CA VAL A 103 6.43 -2.59 23.55
C VAL A 103 6.28 -1.43 22.54
N PRO A 104 7.20 -1.24 21.59
CA PRO A 104 7.01 -0.26 20.53
C PRO A 104 5.90 -0.72 19.56
N HIS A 105 5.05 0.20 19.09
CA HIS A 105 4.08 -0.13 18.02
C HIS A 105 4.71 -0.14 16.62
N GLY A 106 5.79 0.62 16.41
CA GLY A 106 6.53 0.70 15.16
C GLY A 106 7.87 -0.03 15.20
N ALA A 107 8.69 0.21 14.18
CA ALA A 107 10.07 -0.28 14.10
C ALA A 107 10.94 0.45 15.13
N GLY A 108 10.95 -0.06 16.37
CA GLY A 108 11.73 0.49 17.47
C GLY A 108 11.25 1.84 18.02
N TYR A 109 12.12 2.49 18.80
CA TYR A 109 11.89 3.81 19.41
C TYR A 109 12.75 4.86 18.73
N ASN A 110 12.13 5.73 17.92
CA ASN A 110 12.86 6.75 17.16
C ASN A 110 12.13 8.09 17.03
N ARG A 111 10.82 8.12 17.37
CA ARG A 111 9.99 9.30 17.14
C ARG A 111 10.27 10.35 18.21
N ARG A 112 10.49 11.59 17.79
CA ARG A 112 10.63 12.76 18.66
C ARG A 112 9.30 13.51 18.70
N LEU A 113 8.72 13.65 19.89
CA LEU A 113 7.49 14.42 20.10
C LEU A 113 7.53 15.13 21.46
N PRO A 114 8.18 16.31 21.55
CA PRO A 114 8.40 17.00 22.82
C PRO A 114 7.13 17.30 23.62
N SER A 115 5.99 17.50 22.93
CA SER A 115 4.68 17.69 23.56
C SER A 115 4.18 16.46 24.33
N ARG A 116 4.73 15.28 24.05
CA ARG A 116 4.39 14.02 24.72
C ARG A 116 5.46 13.59 25.72
N THR A 117 6.73 13.74 25.36
CA THR A 117 7.87 13.30 26.17
C THR A 117 8.23 14.29 27.28
N ASN A 118 7.76 15.54 27.17
CA ASN A 118 8.18 16.69 27.98
C ASN A 118 9.71 16.89 27.99
N GLU A 119 10.39 16.39 26.96
CA GLU A 119 11.83 16.44 26.78
C GLU A 119 12.13 16.55 25.29
N LYS A 120 13.08 17.42 24.93
CA LYS A 120 13.34 17.75 23.53
C LYS A 120 13.83 16.54 22.73
N ASP A 121 14.75 15.77 23.29
CA ASP A 121 15.51 14.76 22.54
C ASP A 121 15.15 13.31 22.93
N ALA A 122 14.39 13.09 24.01
CA ALA A 122 13.92 11.74 24.34
C ALA A 122 13.00 11.18 23.25
N PRO A 123 13.22 9.93 22.81
CA PRO A 123 12.29 9.26 21.93
C PRO A 123 11.00 8.93 22.69
N VAL A 124 9.88 9.05 21.98
CA VAL A 124 8.57 8.63 22.46
C VAL A 124 8.63 7.18 22.88
N GLY A 125 8.24 6.93 24.13
CA GLY A 125 8.22 5.62 24.74
C GLY A 125 9.39 5.31 25.68
N LEU A 126 10.45 6.13 25.66
CA LEU A 126 11.61 5.96 26.55
C LEU A 126 11.85 7.13 27.50
N SER A 127 10.98 8.16 27.49
CA SER A 127 11.15 9.33 28.35
C SER A 127 10.69 9.10 29.79
N PRO A 128 11.29 9.78 30.80
CA PRO A 128 10.86 9.66 32.19
C PRO A 128 9.40 10.07 32.40
N HIS A 129 8.95 11.12 31.70
CA HIS A 129 7.57 11.60 31.76
C HIS A 129 6.55 10.54 31.34
N GLU A 130 6.93 9.64 30.44
CA GLU A 130 6.04 8.56 30.00
C GLU A 130 6.18 7.30 30.87
N LEU A 131 7.37 7.01 31.39
CA LEU A 131 7.69 5.75 32.09
C LEU A 131 7.57 5.79 33.61
N THR A 132 7.42 6.97 34.21
CA THR A 132 7.42 7.15 35.67
C THR A 132 6.17 7.83 36.20
N VAL A 133 5.76 7.45 37.41
CA VAL A 133 4.75 8.13 38.23
C VAL A 133 5.36 8.31 39.62
N ASP A 134 5.31 9.53 40.15
CA ASP A 134 5.95 9.90 41.43
C ASP A 134 7.45 9.53 41.51
N GLY A 135 8.14 9.53 40.37
CA GLY A 135 9.57 9.19 40.26
C GLY A 135 9.87 7.70 40.13
N GLU A 136 8.87 6.83 40.27
CA GLU A 136 9.01 5.38 40.19
C GLU A 136 8.62 4.88 38.79
N VAL A 137 9.45 3.99 38.23
CA VAL A 137 9.12 3.32 36.96
C VAL A 137 7.93 2.38 37.20
N PHE A 138 6.86 2.53 36.44
CA PHE A 138 5.65 1.71 36.61
C PHE A 138 5.58 0.48 35.69
N PRO A 139 6.09 0.47 34.43
CA PRO A 139 6.09 -0.76 33.63
C PRO A 139 6.95 -1.84 34.28
N THR A 140 6.46 -3.07 34.32
CA THR A 140 7.21 -4.21 34.85
C THR A 140 8.30 -4.64 33.88
N VAL A 141 7.99 -4.64 32.57
CA VAL A 141 8.94 -4.92 31.49
C VAL A 141 8.78 -3.90 30.37
N ILE A 142 9.91 -3.38 29.90
CA ILE A 142 10.00 -2.49 28.75
C ILE A 142 10.65 -3.26 27.60
N GLY A 143 9.83 -3.67 26.63
CA GLY A 143 10.27 -4.38 25.44
C GLY A 143 11.04 -3.48 24.50
N LEU A 144 12.24 -3.93 24.13
CA LEU A 144 13.13 -3.30 23.14
C LEU A 144 13.23 -4.19 21.91
N SER A 145 13.12 -3.60 20.72
CA SER A 145 13.27 -4.36 19.47
C SER A 145 14.72 -4.74 19.18
N HIS A 146 15.69 -4.02 19.76
CA HIS A 146 17.13 -4.26 19.60
C HIS A 146 17.92 -3.79 20.82
N GLU A 147 19.07 -4.44 21.11
CA GLU A 147 19.92 -4.15 22.27
C GLU A 147 20.43 -2.70 22.32
N ARG A 148 20.67 -2.07 21.17
CA ARG A 148 21.12 -0.66 21.07
C ARG A 148 20.16 0.32 21.74
N GLN A 149 18.87 -0.01 21.79
CA GLN A 149 17.86 0.84 22.44
C GLN A 149 18.00 0.87 23.96
N LEU A 150 18.74 -0.07 24.54
CA LEU A 150 19.07 -0.06 25.96
C LEU A 150 19.90 1.17 26.32
N SER A 151 20.83 1.58 25.44
CA SER A 151 21.64 2.78 25.64
C SER A 151 20.78 4.04 25.66
N ASP A 152 19.80 4.15 24.75
CA ASP A 152 18.87 5.29 24.72
C ASP A 152 17.98 5.30 25.97
N LEU A 153 17.46 4.14 26.37
CA LEU A 153 16.67 4.02 27.59
C LEU A 153 17.49 4.39 28.84
N ALA A 154 18.72 3.91 28.95
CA ALA A 154 19.62 4.22 30.07
C ALA A 154 20.05 5.69 30.09
N LEU A 155 20.14 6.34 28.92
CA LEU A 155 20.46 7.76 28.81
C LEU A 155 19.32 8.65 29.32
N HIS A 156 18.09 8.37 28.89
CA HIS A 156 16.95 9.23 29.22
C HIS A 156 16.26 8.84 30.54
N THR A 157 16.11 7.55 30.81
CA THR A 157 15.45 7.03 32.01
C THR A 157 16.29 5.91 32.67
N PRO A 158 17.41 6.23 33.36
CA PRO A 158 18.32 5.23 33.93
C PRO A 158 17.64 4.16 34.79
N ALA A 159 16.69 4.56 35.64
CA ALA A 159 15.94 3.64 36.51
C ALA A 159 15.09 2.60 35.73
N ALA A 160 14.75 2.89 34.48
CA ALA A 160 13.96 2.00 33.63
C ALA A 160 14.81 0.95 32.90
N ALA A 161 16.13 1.16 32.81
CA ALA A 161 17.04 0.24 32.12
C ALA A 161 17.08 -1.16 32.76
N GLU A 162 16.89 -1.26 34.09
CA GLU A 162 16.84 -2.54 34.81
C GLU A 162 15.59 -3.38 34.45
N ARG A 163 14.57 -2.75 33.88
CA ARG A 163 13.32 -3.39 33.45
C ARG A 163 13.27 -3.64 31.95
N ALA A 164 14.36 -3.34 31.24
CA ALA A 164 14.44 -3.51 29.81
C ALA A 164 14.60 -4.97 29.41
N ARG A 165 13.95 -5.35 28.31
CA ARG A 165 14.12 -6.68 27.72
C ARG A 165 14.14 -6.61 26.22
N VAL A 166 15.16 -7.19 25.60
CA VAL A 166 15.22 -7.31 24.14
C VAL A 166 14.24 -8.39 23.70
N ILE A 167 13.16 -7.99 23.02
CA ILE A 167 12.07 -8.84 22.55
C ILE A 167 12.11 -9.07 21.03
N GLY A 168 13.02 -8.40 20.31
CA GLY A 168 13.02 -8.40 18.84
C GLY A 168 11.84 -7.64 18.24
N ASP A 169 11.58 -7.85 16.95
CA ASP A 169 10.44 -7.23 16.26
C ASP A 169 9.47 -8.30 15.71
N PRO A 170 8.27 -8.46 16.32
CA PRO A 170 7.31 -9.48 15.88
C PRO A 170 6.73 -9.19 14.49
N THR A 171 6.62 -7.91 14.10
CA THR A 171 6.15 -7.53 12.75
C THR A 171 7.20 -7.94 11.71
N TRP A 172 8.49 -7.76 12.01
CA TRP A 172 9.58 -8.18 11.12
C TRP A 172 9.64 -9.70 10.96
N ASP A 173 9.49 -10.45 12.05
CA ASP A 173 9.43 -11.92 12.01
C ASP A 173 8.29 -12.41 11.11
N ARG A 174 7.11 -11.78 11.22
CA ARG A 174 5.97 -12.07 10.36
C ARG A 174 6.26 -11.74 8.89
N ILE A 175 6.85 -10.59 8.61
CA ILE A 175 7.20 -10.17 7.24
C ILE A 175 8.14 -11.19 6.60
N ARG A 176 9.23 -11.55 7.29
CA ARG A 176 10.21 -12.53 6.81
C ARG A 176 9.60 -13.91 6.60
N ALA A 177 8.79 -14.39 7.53
CA ALA A 177 8.13 -15.69 7.40
C ALA A 177 7.12 -15.72 6.23
N ALA A 178 6.50 -14.57 5.92
CA ALA A 178 5.49 -14.45 4.87
C ALA A 178 6.06 -14.26 3.45
N GLU A 179 7.38 -14.09 3.28
CA GLU A 179 8.03 -13.95 1.95
C GLU A 179 7.69 -15.09 0.98
N VAL A 180 7.54 -16.32 1.48
CA VAL A 180 7.14 -17.50 0.66
C VAL A 180 5.80 -17.30 -0.04
N ARG A 181 4.96 -16.38 0.43
CA ARG A 181 3.63 -16.07 -0.14
C ARG A 181 3.63 -14.89 -1.10
N ARG A 182 4.80 -14.34 -1.45
CA ARG A 182 4.93 -13.18 -2.34
C ARG A 182 4.11 -13.28 -3.62
N SER A 183 4.18 -14.42 -4.33
CA SER A 183 3.41 -14.61 -5.58
C SER A 183 1.89 -14.54 -5.35
N ALA A 184 1.40 -15.06 -4.22
CA ALA A 184 -0.02 -14.97 -3.88
C ALA A 184 -0.45 -13.54 -3.53
N TYR A 185 0.41 -12.76 -2.86
CA TYR A 185 0.12 -11.35 -2.57
C TYR A 185 0.11 -10.49 -3.84
N ARG A 186 1.01 -10.77 -4.78
CA ARG A 186 1.01 -10.12 -6.11
C ARG A 186 -0.27 -10.41 -6.88
N ALA A 187 -0.72 -11.66 -6.90
CA ALA A 187 -1.98 -12.05 -7.53
C ALA A 187 -3.19 -11.32 -6.89
N ALA A 188 -3.25 -11.23 -5.56
CA ALA A 188 -4.31 -10.50 -4.85
C ALA A 188 -4.35 -8.99 -5.18
N LEU A 189 -3.19 -8.39 -5.47
CA LEU A 189 -3.08 -7.01 -5.91
C LEU A 189 -3.38 -6.84 -7.42
N GLY A 190 -3.50 -7.93 -8.18
CA GLY A 190 -3.67 -7.92 -9.63
C GLY A 190 -2.40 -7.48 -10.35
N VAL A 191 -1.23 -7.85 -9.83
CA VAL A 191 0.05 -7.59 -10.47
C VAL A 191 0.36 -8.77 -11.38
N GLU A 192 0.32 -8.52 -12.69
CA GLU A 192 0.53 -9.55 -13.71
C GLU A 192 2.01 -9.96 -13.83
N PRO A 193 2.32 -11.12 -14.44
CA PRO A 193 3.68 -11.47 -14.81
C PRO A 193 4.33 -10.37 -15.65
N GLY A 194 5.57 -9.99 -15.32
CA GLY A 194 6.29 -8.91 -16.00
C GLY A 194 6.02 -7.50 -15.44
N GLN A 195 4.93 -7.30 -14.68
CA GLN A 195 4.66 -6.01 -14.06
C GLN A 195 5.50 -5.77 -12.79
N ARG A 196 5.95 -4.54 -12.60
CA ARG A 196 6.59 -4.08 -11.36
C ARG A 196 5.56 -3.41 -10.44
N LEU A 197 5.54 -3.79 -9.17
CA LEU A 197 4.74 -3.14 -8.14
C LEU A 197 5.61 -2.11 -7.39
N VAL A 198 5.22 -0.83 -7.49
CA VAL A 198 5.78 0.29 -6.74
C VAL A 198 4.90 0.56 -5.52
N LEU A 199 5.43 0.38 -4.32
CA LEU A 199 4.72 0.71 -3.08
C LEU A 199 5.16 2.08 -2.57
N ILE A 200 4.21 2.97 -2.35
CA ILE A 200 4.40 4.25 -1.68
C ILE A 200 3.91 4.10 -0.25
N SER A 201 4.70 4.53 0.72
CA SER A 201 4.28 4.62 2.12
C SER A 201 4.48 6.01 2.67
N SER A 202 3.48 6.53 3.39
CA SER A 202 3.60 7.81 4.09
C SER A 202 3.25 7.68 5.55
N THR A 203 4.09 8.27 6.40
CA THR A 203 3.79 8.52 7.81
C THR A 203 2.74 9.63 7.95
N TRP A 204 2.67 10.34 9.08
CA TRP A 204 1.71 11.42 9.31
C TRP A 204 2.37 12.74 9.70
N GLY A 205 1.60 13.82 9.57
CA GLY A 205 2.03 15.18 9.87
C GLY A 205 2.67 15.89 8.67
N GLU A 206 2.93 17.18 8.83
CA GLU A 206 3.38 18.07 7.75
C GLU A 206 4.72 17.64 7.13
N ARG A 207 5.57 16.92 7.87
CA ARG A 207 6.87 16.43 7.41
C ARG A 207 6.85 15.00 6.84
N SER A 208 5.66 14.38 6.76
CA SER A 208 5.48 13.11 6.06
C SER A 208 5.61 13.28 4.54
N LEU A 209 5.74 12.17 3.80
CA LEU A 209 5.74 12.16 2.33
C LEU A 209 4.53 12.91 1.79
N LEU A 210 3.29 12.58 2.21
CA LEU A 210 2.11 13.31 1.74
C LEU A 210 2.07 14.76 2.23
N GLY A 211 2.59 15.05 3.43
CA GLY A 211 2.69 16.42 3.93
C GLY A 211 3.65 17.30 3.13
N GLN A 212 4.64 16.71 2.46
CA GLN A 212 5.68 17.42 1.71
C GLN A 212 5.52 17.29 0.18
N ARG A 213 4.87 16.24 -0.30
CA ARG A 213 4.79 15.78 -1.70
C ARG A 213 3.38 15.24 -1.99
N ASP A 214 2.38 16.08 -1.81
CA ASP A 214 0.96 15.75 -1.98
C ASP A 214 0.60 15.19 -3.36
N GLU A 215 1.30 15.60 -4.43
CA GLU A 215 1.06 15.13 -5.81
C GLU A 215 1.93 13.94 -6.27
N LEU A 216 2.78 13.37 -5.41
CA LEU A 216 3.72 12.32 -5.85
C LEU A 216 3.01 11.08 -6.41
N VAL A 217 1.89 10.71 -5.81
CA VAL A 217 1.13 9.50 -6.19
C VAL A 217 0.59 9.64 -7.61
N GLU A 218 -0.03 10.78 -7.89
CA GLU A 218 -0.58 11.12 -9.20
C GLU A 218 0.51 11.24 -10.26
N ARG A 219 1.66 11.86 -9.91
CA ARG A 219 2.81 11.97 -10.82
C ARG A 219 3.40 10.61 -11.19
N LEU A 220 3.50 9.68 -10.23
CA LEU A 220 3.95 8.32 -10.52
C LEU A 220 2.97 7.60 -11.45
N LEU A 221 1.67 7.67 -11.18
CA LEU A 221 0.65 7.07 -12.05
C LEU A 221 0.62 7.69 -13.45
N ALA A 222 0.90 8.99 -13.57
CA ALA A 222 0.96 9.69 -14.86
C ALA A 222 2.21 9.36 -15.69
N GLN A 223 3.31 8.98 -15.04
CA GLN A 223 4.62 8.74 -15.68
C GLN A 223 4.99 7.26 -15.82
N LEU A 224 4.31 6.34 -15.12
CA LEU A 224 4.53 4.91 -15.22
C LEU A 224 3.47 4.25 -16.11
N PRO A 225 3.85 3.56 -17.21
CA PRO A 225 2.90 2.84 -18.05
C PRO A 225 2.10 1.79 -17.27
N VAL A 226 0.77 1.83 -17.38
CA VAL A 226 -0.14 0.97 -16.58
C VAL A 226 0.03 -0.52 -16.85
N ASP A 227 0.57 -0.85 -18.01
CA ASP A 227 0.82 -2.21 -18.45
C ASP A 227 2.10 -2.79 -17.86
N HIS A 228 3.03 -1.95 -17.43
CA HIS A 228 4.33 -2.36 -16.86
C HIS A 228 4.40 -2.16 -15.35
N TYR A 229 3.58 -1.26 -14.82
CA TYR A 229 3.65 -0.84 -13.44
C TYR A 229 2.29 -0.89 -12.75
N ARG A 230 2.31 -1.30 -11.49
CA ARG A 230 1.23 -1.11 -10.53
C ARG A 230 1.74 -0.19 -9.42
N VAL A 231 0.90 0.71 -8.96
CA VAL A 231 1.23 1.62 -7.85
C VAL A 231 0.28 1.33 -6.68
N ALA A 232 0.85 1.10 -5.50
CA ALA A 232 0.11 0.93 -4.26
C ALA A 232 0.48 2.01 -3.25
N LEU A 233 -0.49 2.44 -2.43
CA LEU A 233 -0.31 3.45 -1.40
C LEU A 233 -0.71 2.91 -0.03
N VAL A 234 0.21 2.99 0.93
CA VAL A 234 -0.02 2.70 2.34
C VAL A 234 0.11 4.00 3.14
N LEU A 235 -0.95 4.39 3.83
CA LEU A 235 -0.95 5.56 4.69
C LEU A 235 -0.94 5.14 6.15
N HIS A 236 -0.22 5.91 6.96
CA HIS A 236 -0.20 5.67 8.40
C HIS A 236 -1.61 5.74 9.01
N PRO A 237 -1.96 4.87 9.97
CA PRO A 237 -3.30 4.84 10.56
C PRO A 237 -3.80 6.19 11.12
N ASN A 238 -2.90 7.04 11.61
CA ASN A 238 -3.26 8.38 12.09
C ASN A 238 -3.83 9.29 10.99
N VAL A 239 -3.42 9.11 9.72
CA VAL A 239 -3.99 9.88 8.59
C VAL A 239 -5.48 9.53 8.44
N TRP A 240 -5.80 8.24 8.49
CA TRP A 240 -7.18 7.75 8.43
C TRP A 240 -8.01 8.19 9.63
N ALA A 241 -7.45 8.09 10.83
CA ALA A 241 -8.14 8.47 12.07
C ALA A 241 -8.44 9.98 12.12
N TYR A 242 -7.53 10.82 11.63
CA TYR A 242 -7.69 12.27 11.67
C TYR A 242 -8.61 12.79 10.55
N HIS A 243 -8.42 12.35 9.31
CA HIS A 243 -9.16 12.87 8.15
C HIS A 243 -10.44 12.10 7.83
N GLY A 244 -10.53 10.83 8.27
CA GLY A 244 -11.65 9.95 7.96
C GLY A 244 -11.55 9.26 6.60
N VAL A 245 -12.14 8.06 6.50
CA VAL A 245 -12.07 7.20 5.30
C VAL A 245 -12.63 7.88 4.05
N GLY A 246 -13.75 8.60 4.17
CA GLY A 246 -14.38 9.29 3.04
C GLY A 246 -13.48 10.38 2.45
N THR A 247 -12.86 11.19 3.31
CA THR A 247 -11.94 12.26 2.91
C THR A 247 -10.70 11.70 2.24
N VAL A 248 -10.05 10.68 2.83
CA VAL A 248 -8.86 10.05 2.24
C VAL A 248 -9.20 9.46 0.86
N ARG A 249 -10.36 8.79 0.71
CA ARG A 249 -10.79 8.29 -0.60
C ARG A 249 -11.06 9.41 -1.60
N ALA A 250 -11.62 10.54 -1.16
CA ALA A 250 -11.88 11.68 -2.01
C ALA A 250 -10.59 12.33 -2.52
N TRP A 251 -9.56 12.45 -1.67
CA TRP A 251 -8.25 12.97 -2.08
C TRP A 251 -7.63 12.17 -3.22
N PHE A 252 -7.74 10.84 -3.16
CA PHE A 252 -7.18 9.95 -4.17
C PHE A 252 -8.20 9.49 -5.23
N ARG A 253 -9.32 10.18 -5.42
CA ARG A 253 -10.38 9.76 -6.36
C ARG A 253 -9.84 9.55 -7.78
N ASP A 254 -9.16 10.57 -8.31
CA ASP A 254 -8.56 10.55 -9.66
C ASP A 254 -7.47 9.47 -9.74
N ALA A 255 -6.63 9.35 -8.71
CA ALA A 255 -5.58 8.33 -8.64
C ALA A 255 -6.16 6.90 -8.62
N LEU A 256 -7.25 6.68 -7.88
CA LEU A 256 -7.97 5.41 -7.81
C LEU A 256 -8.58 5.03 -9.17
N ASP A 257 -9.22 5.99 -9.86
CA ASP A 257 -9.73 5.80 -11.24
C ASP A 257 -8.61 5.70 -12.28
N SER A 258 -7.38 5.97 -11.88
CA SER A 258 -6.17 5.85 -12.68
C SER A 258 -5.33 4.61 -12.33
N GLY A 259 -5.88 3.70 -11.51
CA GLY A 259 -5.29 2.39 -11.23
C GLY A 259 -4.54 2.25 -9.89
N LEU A 260 -4.58 3.27 -9.03
CA LEU A 260 -4.00 3.21 -7.67
C LEU A 260 -4.60 2.06 -6.85
N LEU A 261 -3.74 1.37 -6.11
CA LEU A 261 -4.11 0.39 -5.09
C LEU A 261 -3.98 1.02 -3.70
N LEU A 262 -5.07 1.52 -3.12
CA LEU A 262 -5.03 2.13 -1.79
C LEU A 262 -5.23 1.08 -0.69
N ILE A 263 -4.19 0.83 0.10
CA ILE A 263 -4.19 -0.17 1.18
C ILE A 263 -4.68 0.49 2.47
N ARG A 264 -5.80 -0.01 3.01
CA ARG A 264 -6.28 0.42 4.33
C ARG A 264 -5.44 -0.21 5.44
N PRO A 265 -5.40 0.39 6.64
CA PRO A 265 -4.63 -0.15 7.76
C PRO A 265 -4.93 -1.61 8.10
N GLU A 266 -6.19 -2.03 7.96
CA GLU A 266 -6.64 -3.40 8.23
C GLU A 266 -6.35 -4.40 7.09
N ASP A 267 -6.05 -3.93 5.88
CA ASP A 267 -5.93 -4.78 4.68
C ASP A 267 -4.48 -5.25 4.42
N SER A 268 -3.76 -5.57 5.50
CA SER A 268 -2.44 -6.22 5.49
C SER A 268 -1.37 -5.50 4.66
N TRP A 269 -1.00 -4.28 5.07
CA TRP A 269 0.09 -3.50 4.44
C TRP A 269 1.41 -4.27 4.31
N GLN A 270 1.69 -5.21 5.23
CA GLN A 270 2.86 -6.09 5.17
C GLN A 270 2.85 -6.95 3.89
N ALA A 271 1.69 -7.44 3.47
CA ALA A 271 1.57 -8.25 2.26
C ALA A 271 1.79 -7.41 1.00
N ALA A 272 1.34 -6.15 0.98
CA ALA A 272 1.64 -5.22 -0.09
C ALA A 272 3.15 -4.90 -0.17
N LEU A 273 3.80 -4.73 0.98
CA LEU A 273 5.25 -4.56 1.08
C LEU A 273 6.02 -5.78 0.56
N ILE A 274 5.61 -6.99 0.95
CA ILE A 274 6.20 -8.24 0.45
C ILE A 274 5.94 -8.43 -1.05
N ALA A 275 4.81 -7.97 -1.59
CA ALA A 275 4.54 -8.05 -3.02
C ALA A 275 5.36 -7.09 -3.88
N ALA A 276 5.81 -5.96 -3.29
CA ALA A 276 6.45 -4.86 -4.00
C ALA A 276 7.81 -5.27 -4.62
N ASP A 277 8.13 -4.65 -5.75
CA ASP A 277 9.45 -4.73 -6.39
C ASP A 277 10.31 -3.52 -5.99
N LEU A 278 9.69 -2.39 -5.61
CA LEU A 278 10.34 -1.17 -5.13
C LEU A 278 9.45 -0.47 -4.11
N SER A 279 10.06 0.15 -3.10
CA SER A 279 9.35 0.98 -2.11
C SER A 279 9.82 2.44 -2.13
N ILE A 280 8.87 3.37 -2.05
CA ILE A 280 9.11 4.81 -1.91
C ILE A 280 8.51 5.24 -0.57
N GLY A 281 9.27 5.91 0.28
CA GLY A 281 8.79 6.23 1.62
C GLY A 281 9.44 7.43 2.29
N ASP A 282 9.03 7.65 3.53
CA ASP A 282 9.58 8.67 4.44
C ASP A 282 10.14 8.02 5.70
N HIS A 283 10.23 8.78 6.81
CA HIS A 283 10.72 8.31 8.11
C HIS A 283 9.75 7.40 8.90
N GLY A 284 8.71 6.84 8.26
CA GLY A 284 7.76 5.90 8.87
C GLY A 284 8.25 4.45 8.94
N SER A 285 7.62 3.64 9.81
CA SER A 285 8.02 2.23 10.00
C SER A 285 7.79 1.35 8.78
N VAL A 286 6.78 1.63 7.94
CA VAL A 286 6.54 0.85 6.72
C VAL A 286 7.71 1.01 5.74
N ALA A 287 8.21 2.24 5.57
CA ALA A 287 9.40 2.53 4.78
C ALA A 287 10.64 1.84 5.36
N PHE A 288 10.79 1.85 6.70
CA PHE A 288 11.88 1.16 7.40
C PHE A 288 11.88 -0.35 7.12
N TYR A 289 10.73 -1.03 7.25
CA TYR A 289 10.62 -2.45 6.89
C TYR A 289 10.84 -2.70 5.39
N GLY A 290 10.45 -1.75 4.52
CA GLY A 290 10.71 -1.82 3.08
C GLY A 290 12.19 -1.82 2.73
N ALA A 291 12.97 -0.96 3.39
CA ALA A 291 14.42 -0.97 3.27
C ALA A 291 15.03 -2.28 3.81
N ALA A 292 14.53 -2.78 4.94
CA ALA A 292 15.01 -4.01 5.57
C ALA A 292 14.83 -5.27 4.72
N LEU A 293 13.83 -5.30 3.83
CA LEU A 293 13.60 -6.41 2.89
C LEU A 293 14.71 -6.57 1.84
N GLY A 294 15.61 -5.60 1.69
CA GLY A 294 16.70 -5.68 0.72
C GLY A 294 16.25 -5.55 -0.73
N ARG A 295 15.16 -4.81 -0.98
CA ARG A 295 14.68 -4.42 -2.30
C ARG A 295 14.99 -2.94 -2.57
N PRO A 296 14.94 -2.48 -3.83
CA PRO A 296 15.07 -1.07 -4.14
C PRO A 296 14.19 -0.18 -3.26
N PHE A 297 14.81 0.82 -2.64
CA PHE A 297 14.15 1.78 -1.75
C PHE A 297 14.56 3.20 -2.11
N LEU A 298 13.58 4.09 -2.20
CA LEU A 298 13.80 5.53 -2.42
C LEU A 298 13.15 6.33 -1.30
N ASN A 299 13.89 7.28 -0.74
CA ASN A 299 13.38 8.22 0.24
C ASN A 299 12.78 9.45 -0.48
N SER A 300 11.58 9.88 -0.10
CA SER A 300 10.90 11.04 -0.71
C SER A 300 10.70 12.22 0.24
N ALA A 301 10.81 12.00 1.55
CA ALA A 301 10.74 13.04 2.56
C ALA A 301 11.58 12.66 3.79
N SER A 302 12.48 13.56 4.21
CA SER A 302 13.41 13.24 5.29
C SER A 302 12.72 13.17 6.65
N GLY A 303 11.97 14.21 7.02
CA GLY A 303 11.33 14.33 8.33
C GLY A 303 12.28 14.08 9.51
N LEU A 304 13.57 14.41 9.35
CA LEU A 304 14.59 14.24 10.41
C LEU A 304 14.21 14.97 11.69
N ASP A 305 13.45 16.07 11.59
CA ASP A 305 12.97 16.80 12.77
C ASP A 305 11.90 16.06 13.59
N ASP A 306 11.30 15.02 13.04
CA ASP A 306 10.41 14.10 13.75
C ASP A 306 11.17 12.95 14.41
N LEU A 307 12.49 12.90 14.28
CA LEU A 307 13.33 11.81 14.76
C LEU A 307 14.27 12.28 15.88
N THR A 308 14.55 11.38 16.81
CA THR A 308 15.59 11.60 17.81
C THR A 308 16.96 11.68 17.11
N PRO A 309 17.82 12.66 17.46
CA PRO A 309 19.17 12.76 16.91
C PRO A 309 19.95 11.44 17.03
N GLY A 310 20.61 11.01 15.95
CA GLY A 310 21.39 9.76 15.93
C GLY A 310 20.57 8.47 15.84
N SER A 311 19.23 8.55 15.78
CA SER A 311 18.38 7.36 15.62
C SER A 311 18.70 6.59 14.34
N VAL A 312 18.50 5.27 14.37
CA VAL A 312 18.74 4.37 13.23
C VAL A 312 17.89 4.77 12.02
N THR A 313 16.62 5.14 12.23
CA THR A 313 15.74 5.68 11.19
C THR A 313 16.30 6.97 10.59
N GLY A 314 16.90 7.84 11.40
CA GLY A 314 17.56 9.05 10.92
C GLY A 314 18.75 8.74 10.01
N ARG A 315 19.58 7.75 10.38
CA ARG A 315 20.67 7.27 9.52
C ARG A 315 20.13 6.69 8.21
N LEU A 316 19.11 5.84 8.28
CA LEU A 316 18.47 5.25 7.10
C LEU A 316 18.02 6.35 6.11
N VAL A 317 17.31 7.36 6.61
CA VAL A 317 16.82 8.50 5.82
C VAL A 317 17.95 9.30 5.18
N CYS A 318 19.06 9.51 5.90
CA CYS A 318 20.22 10.23 5.39
C CYS A 318 21.01 9.43 4.34
N THR A 319 21.05 8.11 4.46
CA THR A 319 21.80 7.23 3.56
C THR A 319 20.99 6.85 2.31
N ALA A 320 19.67 6.74 2.41
CA ALA A 320 18.82 6.29 1.31
C ALA A 320 18.85 7.25 0.10
N PRO A 321 18.88 6.73 -1.15
CA PRO A 321 18.75 7.56 -2.34
C PRO A 321 17.46 8.38 -2.31
N VAL A 322 17.56 9.67 -2.62
CA VAL A 322 16.42 10.60 -2.55
C VAL A 322 15.73 10.68 -3.90
N LEU A 323 14.42 10.44 -3.92
CA LEU A 323 13.57 10.66 -5.08
C LEU A 323 13.32 12.16 -5.28
N SER A 324 13.60 12.64 -6.48
CA SER A 324 13.34 13.99 -6.93
C SER A 324 12.04 14.04 -7.72
N VAL A 325 11.05 14.79 -7.22
CA VAL A 325 9.74 14.96 -7.88
C VAL A 325 9.78 15.83 -9.13
N ARG A 326 10.91 16.50 -9.38
CA ARG A 326 11.11 17.39 -10.54
C ARG A 326 11.71 16.66 -11.74
N ASP A 327 12.43 15.58 -11.47
CA ASP A 327 13.11 14.78 -12.47
C ASP A 327 12.21 13.64 -12.97
N ASP A 328 12.71 12.84 -13.89
CA ASP A 328 11.96 11.71 -14.44
C ASP A 328 11.70 10.65 -13.37
N LEU A 329 10.44 10.44 -13.00
CA LEU A 329 10.10 9.47 -11.97
C LEU A 329 10.25 8.03 -12.47
N ARG A 330 10.00 7.80 -13.76
CA ARG A 330 10.16 6.47 -14.36
C ARG A 330 11.63 6.07 -14.38
N GLU A 331 12.50 6.97 -14.84
CA GLU A 331 13.95 6.72 -14.88
C GLU A 331 14.49 6.42 -13.47
N GLN A 332 14.07 7.20 -12.46
CA GLN A 332 14.45 6.95 -11.06
C GLN A 332 13.95 5.60 -10.54
N VAL A 333 12.72 5.18 -10.88
CA VAL A 333 12.17 3.86 -10.52
C VAL A 333 12.92 2.72 -11.24
N GLU A 334 13.38 2.93 -12.47
CA GLU A 334 14.14 1.96 -13.26
C GLU A 334 15.60 1.84 -12.80
N GLN A 335 16.22 2.94 -12.38
CA GLN A 335 17.60 2.98 -11.90
C GLN A 335 17.75 2.58 -10.42
N ALA A 336 16.67 2.59 -9.65
CA ALA A 336 16.73 2.24 -8.23
C ALA A 336 17.16 0.78 -8.02
N THR A 337 18.20 0.59 -7.20
CA THR A 337 18.77 -0.72 -6.87
C THR A 337 18.67 -1.02 -5.38
N ALA A 338 18.74 -2.30 -5.03
CA ALA A 338 18.83 -2.72 -3.64
C ALA A 338 20.16 -2.25 -3.02
N SER A 339 20.12 -1.83 -1.76
CA SER A 339 21.32 -1.38 -1.04
C SER A 339 21.57 -2.27 0.18
N ALA A 340 22.71 -2.94 0.19
CA ALA A 340 23.16 -3.73 1.34
C ALA A 340 23.41 -2.87 2.58
N GLU A 341 23.85 -1.61 2.39
CA GLU A 341 24.07 -0.65 3.48
C GLU A 341 22.76 -0.31 4.20
N LEU A 342 21.66 -0.12 3.46
CA LEU A 342 20.36 0.13 4.08
C LEU A 342 19.89 -1.08 4.90
N VAL A 343 20.10 -2.31 4.39
CA VAL A 343 19.78 -3.54 5.14
C VAL A 343 20.60 -3.62 6.43
N GLU A 344 21.91 -3.37 6.35
CA GLU A 344 22.79 -3.34 7.52
C GLU A 344 22.32 -2.30 8.55
N ILE A 345 21.99 -1.08 8.12
CA ILE A 345 21.46 -0.03 9.00
C ILE A 345 20.18 -0.51 9.69
N THR A 346 19.24 -1.12 8.97
CA THR A 346 17.97 -1.59 9.59
C THR A 346 18.17 -2.72 10.60
N GLY A 347 19.24 -3.52 10.45
CA GLY A 347 19.61 -4.57 11.40
C GLY A 347 19.80 -4.04 12.82
N ASP A 348 20.18 -2.77 12.97
CA ASP A 348 20.41 -2.11 14.26
C ASP A 348 19.13 -1.78 15.05
N THR A 349 17.96 -2.06 14.48
CA THR A 349 16.63 -1.91 15.12
C THR A 349 15.83 -3.21 15.11
N LEU A 350 16.09 -4.11 14.14
CA LEU A 350 15.35 -5.35 13.94
C LEU A 350 16.09 -6.54 14.56
N GLY A 351 16.18 -6.55 15.89
CA GLY A 351 16.84 -7.61 16.64
C GLY A 351 16.07 -8.93 16.68
N LEU A 352 16.77 -9.99 17.09
CA LEU A 352 16.25 -11.37 17.21
C LEU A 352 15.45 -11.85 15.97
N PRO A 353 16.00 -11.76 14.74
CA PRO A 353 15.26 -12.11 13.54
C PRO A 353 14.85 -13.59 13.52
N GLY A 354 13.55 -13.85 13.60
CA GLY A 354 12.92 -15.18 13.72
C GLY A 354 12.75 -15.67 15.17
N GLY A 355 13.21 -14.91 16.16
CA GLY A 355 13.17 -15.25 17.58
C GLY A 355 12.20 -14.42 18.42
N SER A 356 11.62 -13.34 17.87
CA SER A 356 10.78 -12.41 18.62
C SER A 356 9.54 -13.09 19.21
N ALA A 357 8.88 -13.94 18.43
CA ALA A 357 7.70 -14.68 18.90
C ALA A 357 8.00 -15.57 20.13
N ALA A 358 9.16 -16.24 20.14
CA ALA A 358 9.57 -17.08 21.27
C ALA A 358 9.91 -16.24 22.50
N GLU A 359 10.63 -15.13 22.31
CA GLU A 359 11.03 -14.24 23.40
C GLU A 359 9.86 -13.49 24.03
N LEU A 360 8.93 -12.99 23.20
CA LEU A 360 7.69 -12.36 23.67
C LEU A 360 6.83 -13.34 24.46
N ARG A 361 6.62 -14.56 23.93
CA ARG A 361 5.84 -15.57 24.63
C ARG A 361 6.50 -15.94 25.95
N ARG A 362 7.82 -16.18 25.96
CA ARG A 362 8.58 -16.44 27.18
C ARG A 362 8.39 -15.33 28.22
N THR A 363 8.52 -14.07 27.79
CA THR A 363 8.31 -12.90 28.66
C THR A 363 6.89 -12.85 29.22
N CYS A 364 5.86 -13.08 28.40
CA CYS A 364 4.48 -13.09 28.85
C CYS A 364 4.23 -14.17 29.90
N TYR A 365 4.71 -15.40 29.67
CA TYR A 365 4.50 -16.52 30.59
C TYR A 365 5.29 -16.40 31.90
N GLU A 366 6.49 -15.80 31.86
CA GLU A 366 7.23 -15.43 33.07
C GLU A 366 6.43 -14.44 33.93
N LEU A 367 5.83 -13.40 33.32
CA LEU A 367 4.99 -12.42 34.02
C LEU A 367 3.69 -13.04 34.54
N LEU A 368 3.07 -13.92 33.77
CA LEU A 368 1.89 -14.69 34.16
C LEU A 368 2.19 -15.72 35.26
N LYS A 369 3.47 -15.99 35.57
CA LYS A 369 3.90 -17.05 36.49
C LYS A 369 3.26 -18.39 36.12
N LEU A 370 3.36 -18.74 34.84
CA LEU A 370 2.88 -20.00 34.27
C LEU A 370 3.96 -20.63 33.40
N ASP A 371 3.99 -21.96 33.37
CA ASP A 371 4.79 -22.68 32.39
C ASP A 371 4.24 -22.46 30.97
N GLN A 372 5.14 -22.24 30.03
CA GLN A 372 4.78 -22.14 28.61
C GLN A 372 4.20 -23.47 28.09
N PRO A 373 3.29 -23.43 27.11
CA PRO A 373 2.87 -24.62 26.38
C PRO A 373 4.08 -25.38 25.80
N ALA A 374 4.00 -26.71 25.73
CA ALA A 374 5.13 -27.51 25.26
C ALA A 374 5.46 -27.32 23.76
N HIS A 375 4.51 -26.82 22.96
CA HIS A 375 4.71 -26.53 21.55
C HIS A 375 5.28 -25.11 21.33
N PRO A 376 6.06 -24.86 20.28
CA PRO A 376 6.55 -23.52 19.96
C PRO A 376 5.39 -22.55 19.64
N PRO A 377 5.62 -21.22 19.70
CA PRO A 377 4.65 -20.25 19.20
C PRO A 377 4.42 -20.47 17.70
N ARG A 378 3.15 -20.40 17.28
CA ARG A 378 2.78 -20.55 15.88
C ARG A 378 2.86 -19.19 15.18
N MET A 379 3.57 -19.13 14.06
CA MET A 379 3.52 -17.98 13.18
C MET A 379 2.21 -17.97 12.40
N LEU A 380 1.40 -16.92 12.54
CA LEU A 380 0.16 -16.78 11.78
C LEU A 380 0.43 -16.17 10.40
N PRO A 381 -0.23 -16.67 9.34
CA PRO A 381 -0.10 -16.10 8.01
C PRO A 381 -0.59 -14.65 7.98
N ILE A 382 0.04 -13.82 7.17
CA ILE A 382 -0.47 -12.49 6.84
C ILE A 382 -1.60 -12.67 5.81
N SER A 383 -2.74 -12.02 6.02
CA SER A 383 -3.87 -12.11 5.10
C SER A 383 -3.51 -11.55 3.72
N ALA A 384 -4.17 -12.05 2.67
CA ALA A 384 -4.02 -11.44 1.35
C ALA A 384 -4.53 -9.99 1.39
N PRO A 385 -3.83 -9.03 0.74
CA PRO A 385 -4.24 -7.65 0.75
C PRO A 385 -5.52 -7.46 -0.09
N ASN A 386 -6.41 -6.58 0.38
CA ASN A 386 -7.64 -6.21 -0.31
C ASN A 386 -7.68 -4.69 -0.54
N PRO A 387 -7.00 -4.18 -1.58
CA PRO A 387 -6.89 -2.74 -1.82
C PRO A 387 -8.26 -2.13 -2.16
N VAL A 388 -8.47 -0.89 -1.74
CA VAL A 388 -9.50 -0.03 -2.35
C VAL A 388 -9.07 0.26 -3.78
N ARG A 389 -9.99 0.06 -4.72
CA ARG A 389 -9.83 0.30 -6.15
C ARG A 389 -10.85 1.33 -6.63
N GLY A 390 -10.49 2.09 -7.66
CA GLY A 390 -11.43 2.95 -8.38
C GLY A 390 -12.25 2.20 -9.43
N ALA A 391 -12.89 2.96 -10.30
CA ALA A 391 -13.46 2.46 -11.53
C ALA A 391 -12.35 1.97 -12.48
N ALA A 392 -12.73 1.19 -13.49
CA ALA A 392 -11.80 0.80 -14.54
C ALA A 392 -11.34 2.04 -15.32
N ILE A 393 -10.08 2.05 -15.77
CA ILE A 393 -9.55 3.14 -16.60
C ILE A 393 -10.20 3.05 -17.97
N THR A 394 -10.94 4.08 -18.35
CA THR A 394 -11.67 4.19 -19.62
C THR A 394 -10.97 5.09 -20.64
N ALA A 395 -9.99 5.90 -20.23
CA ALA A 395 -9.28 6.81 -21.12
C ALA A 395 -7.77 6.72 -20.94
N PHE A 396 -7.06 6.58 -22.06
CA PHE A 396 -5.61 6.44 -22.09
C PHE A 396 -4.98 7.50 -23.00
N HIS A 397 -3.94 8.16 -22.48
CA HIS A 397 -2.95 8.81 -23.32
C HIS A 397 -1.91 7.77 -23.73
N VAL A 398 -1.77 7.59 -25.03
CA VAL A 398 -0.95 6.55 -25.63
C VAL A 398 0.30 7.15 -26.24
N LEU A 399 1.45 6.72 -25.75
CA LEU A 399 2.71 6.85 -26.48
C LEU A 399 2.89 5.64 -27.38
N TYR A 400 3.51 5.88 -28.51
CA TYR A 400 3.85 4.82 -29.43
C TYR A 400 5.18 5.15 -30.13
N SER A 401 5.87 4.10 -30.53
CA SER A 401 6.99 4.19 -31.46
C SER A 401 6.81 3.15 -32.56
N VAL A 402 7.40 3.41 -33.72
CA VAL A 402 7.29 2.51 -34.88
C VAL A 402 8.67 2.00 -35.22
N THR A 403 8.83 0.68 -35.10
CA THR A 403 10.06 -0.01 -35.50
C THR A 403 9.70 -0.94 -36.66
N GLU A 404 10.18 -0.60 -37.87
CA GLU A 404 9.84 -1.27 -39.14
C GLU A 404 8.33 -1.30 -39.44
N SER A 405 7.66 -2.37 -38.99
CA SER A 405 6.22 -2.65 -39.16
C SER A 405 5.51 -2.94 -37.82
N THR A 406 6.23 -2.84 -36.71
CA THR A 406 5.69 -3.03 -35.37
C THR A 406 5.48 -1.68 -34.67
N VAL A 407 4.31 -1.51 -34.08
CA VAL A 407 3.96 -0.36 -33.24
C VAL A 407 4.10 -0.77 -31.78
N ASP A 408 5.11 -0.24 -31.11
CA ASP A 408 5.28 -0.37 -29.65
C ASP A 408 4.39 0.66 -28.98
N ILE A 409 3.64 0.25 -27.95
CA ILE A 409 2.60 1.06 -27.30
C ILE A 409 2.84 1.12 -25.80
N GLU A 410 2.72 2.30 -25.22
CA GLU A 410 2.68 2.53 -23.78
C GLU A 410 1.44 3.35 -23.42
N ARG A 411 0.67 2.86 -22.45
CA ARG A 411 -0.58 3.48 -22.03
C ARG A 411 -0.44 4.11 -20.66
N PHE A 412 -0.97 5.31 -20.50
CA PHE A 412 -1.05 5.98 -19.21
C PHE A 412 -2.44 6.61 -19.03
N PRO A 413 -2.95 6.71 -17.79
CA PRO A 413 -4.31 7.15 -17.54
C PRO A 413 -4.50 8.62 -17.96
N ALA A 414 -5.53 8.90 -18.76
CA ALA A 414 -5.76 10.24 -19.30
C ALA A 414 -6.16 11.26 -18.22
N ILE A 415 -6.87 10.82 -17.18
CA ILE A 415 -7.33 11.65 -16.06
C ILE A 415 -6.18 12.43 -15.40
N LEU A 416 -4.98 11.83 -15.35
CA LEU A 416 -3.80 12.41 -14.70
C LEU A 416 -2.88 13.18 -15.66
N GLN A 417 -3.36 13.56 -16.85
CA GLN A 417 -2.55 14.28 -17.86
C GLN A 417 -1.84 15.51 -17.27
N ARG A 418 -2.48 16.26 -16.37
CA ARG A 418 -1.90 17.46 -15.72
C ARG A 418 -0.62 17.18 -14.92
N PHE A 419 -0.36 15.93 -14.55
CA PHE A 419 0.80 15.50 -13.77
C PHE A 419 1.92 14.85 -14.61
N ARG A 420 1.72 14.76 -15.94
CA ARG A 420 2.79 14.36 -16.87
C ARG A 420 3.89 15.41 -16.92
N ARG A 421 5.06 15.04 -17.44
CA ARG A 421 6.17 15.99 -17.55
C ARG A 421 5.92 16.93 -18.72
N ILE A 422 6.23 18.21 -18.52
CA ILE A 422 6.20 19.21 -19.61
C ILE A 422 7.23 18.86 -20.70
N SER A 423 8.33 18.19 -20.33
CA SER A 423 9.35 17.69 -21.26
C SER A 423 8.91 16.47 -22.06
N ASP A 424 7.75 15.88 -21.77
CA ASP A 424 7.19 14.83 -22.61
C ASP A 424 6.70 15.47 -23.91
N THR A 425 7.60 15.61 -24.89
CA THR A 425 7.34 16.18 -26.20
C THR A 425 6.74 15.18 -27.19
N GLY A 426 6.41 13.97 -26.72
CA GLY A 426 5.81 12.93 -27.56
C GLY A 426 4.40 13.31 -27.99
N ASP A 427 4.07 13.09 -29.26
CA ASP A 427 2.70 13.16 -29.75
C ASP A 427 1.89 12.02 -29.12
N TYR A 428 1.01 12.36 -28.18
CA TYR A 428 0.09 11.40 -27.56
C TYR A 428 -1.15 11.20 -28.43
N LEU A 429 -1.70 9.99 -28.41
CA LEU A 429 -3.09 9.77 -28.81
C LEU A 429 -3.95 9.60 -27.58
N LEU A 430 -5.06 10.33 -27.52
CA LEU A 430 -6.14 10.02 -26.59
C LEU A 430 -7.01 8.92 -27.20
N VAL A 431 -6.98 7.77 -26.54
CA VAL A 431 -7.83 6.62 -26.87
C VAL A 431 -8.77 6.39 -25.70
N VAL A 432 -10.07 6.42 -25.97
CA VAL A 432 -11.11 6.19 -24.95
C VAL A 432 -11.91 4.94 -25.25
N ASP A 433 -12.39 4.29 -24.20
CA ASP A 433 -13.38 3.24 -24.28
C ASP A 433 -14.77 3.86 -24.58
N ASP A 434 -15.63 3.12 -25.26
CA ASP A 434 -17.01 3.52 -25.55
C ASP A 434 -17.83 3.75 -24.26
N ASP A 435 -17.46 3.12 -23.15
CA ASP A 435 -18.07 3.36 -21.84
C ASP A 435 -17.55 4.64 -21.13
N GLU A 436 -16.66 5.43 -21.75
CA GLU A 436 -16.22 6.72 -21.20
C GLU A 436 -17.38 7.72 -21.15
N VAL A 437 -17.63 8.23 -19.93
CA VAL A 437 -18.75 9.13 -19.60
C VAL A 437 -18.32 10.59 -19.45
N ASP A 438 -17.04 10.89 -19.29
CA ASP A 438 -16.54 12.26 -19.28
C ASP A 438 -16.69 12.88 -20.68
N PRO A 439 -17.53 13.91 -20.84
CA PRO A 439 -17.83 14.48 -22.15
C PRO A 439 -16.62 15.18 -22.78
N ILE A 440 -15.67 15.68 -21.98
CA ILE A 440 -14.47 16.33 -22.49
C ILE A 440 -13.54 15.26 -23.08
N LEU A 441 -13.24 14.21 -22.31
CA LEU A 441 -12.38 13.11 -22.79
C LEU A 441 -12.95 12.46 -24.05
N ARG A 442 -14.27 12.19 -24.07
CA ARG A 442 -14.95 11.62 -25.23
C ARG A 442 -14.93 12.54 -26.45
N ALA A 443 -15.16 13.84 -26.26
CA ALA A 443 -15.19 14.80 -27.36
C ALA A 443 -13.81 15.04 -27.99
N THR A 444 -12.73 14.95 -27.20
CA THR A 444 -11.34 15.20 -27.67
C THR A 444 -10.57 13.95 -28.05
N ALA A 445 -11.14 12.75 -27.89
CA ALA A 445 -10.47 11.51 -28.25
C ALA A 445 -10.22 11.41 -29.76
N GLU A 446 -9.02 10.98 -30.16
CA GLU A 446 -8.73 10.64 -31.56
C GLU A 446 -9.29 9.27 -31.94
N ILE A 447 -9.36 8.35 -30.97
CA ILE A 447 -9.84 6.97 -31.17
C ILE A 447 -10.85 6.60 -30.08
N ILE A 448 -12.00 6.06 -30.48
CA ILE A 448 -12.96 5.41 -29.57
C ILE A 448 -12.93 3.91 -29.81
N VAL A 449 -12.73 3.12 -28.76
CA VAL A 449 -12.69 1.66 -28.83
C VAL A 449 -13.84 1.09 -28.04
N ARG A 450 -14.57 0.14 -28.63
CA ARG A 450 -15.59 -0.65 -27.94
C ARG A 450 -15.11 -2.07 -27.75
N THR A 451 -15.13 -2.51 -26.50
CA THR A 451 -14.63 -3.83 -26.10
C THR A 451 -15.69 -4.92 -26.23
N GLY A 452 -16.98 -4.57 -26.08
CA GLY A 452 -18.11 -5.47 -26.28
C GLY A 452 -18.37 -5.78 -27.77
N PRO A 453 -18.69 -7.04 -28.12
CA PRO A 453 -18.93 -7.43 -29.51
C PRO A 453 -20.20 -6.77 -30.08
N LEU A 454 -20.11 -6.33 -31.33
CA LEU A 454 -21.24 -5.82 -32.12
C LEU A 454 -21.37 -6.62 -33.44
N THR A 455 -22.56 -6.67 -34.01
CA THR A 455 -22.81 -7.37 -35.27
C THR A 455 -23.61 -6.55 -36.26
N GLY A 456 -23.35 -6.76 -37.56
CA GLY A 456 -24.17 -6.22 -38.65
C GLY A 456 -24.50 -4.73 -38.53
N THR A 457 -25.80 -4.41 -38.45
CA THR A 457 -26.32 -3.04 -38.37
C THR A 457 -25.98 -2.35 -37.06
N GLU A 458 -25.93 -3.07 -35.94
CA GLU A 458 -25.61 -2.48 -34.63
C GLU A 458 -24.21 -1.85 -34.62
N LEU A 459 -23.25 -2.49 -35.31
CA LEU A 459 -21.90 -1.97 -35.47
C LEU A 459 -21.88 -0.69 -36.31
N ALA A 460 -22.63 -0.66 -37.42
CA ALA A 460 -22.70 0.50 -38.30
C ALA A 460 -23.37 1.70 -37.61
N ASP A 461 -24.49 1.46 -36.92
CA ASP A 461 -25.24 2.49 -36.20
C ASP A 461 -24.41 3.06 -35.05
N TRP A 462 -23.74 2.20 -34.27
CA TRP A 462 -22.81 2.64 -33.22
C TRP A 462 -21.66 3.47 -33.78
N ALA A 463 -20.99 3.00 -34.84
CA ALA A 463 -19.85 3.70 -35.41
C ALA A 463 -20.25 5.08 -35.97
N ALA A 464 -21.38 5.16 -36.66
CA ALA A 464 -21.92 6.42 -37.16
C ALA A 464 -22.25 7.39 -36.02
N HIS A 465 -22.87 6.90 -34.95
CA HIS A 465 -23.20 7.70 -33.77
C HIS A 465 -21.94 8.21 -33.04
N ALA A 466 -21.00 7.33 -32.73
CA ALA A 466 -19.75 7.68 -32.04
C ALA A 466 -18.92 8.71 -32.82
N LEU A 467 -18.87 8.59 -34.16
CA LEU A 467 -18.22 9.59 -35.01
C LEU A 467 -19.02 10.90 -35.09
N ALA A 468 -20.35 10.88 -35.01
CA ALA A 468 -21.15 12.11 -35.06
C ALA A 468 -21.03 12.97 -33.79
N GLU A 469 -20.83 12.35 -32.62
CA GLU A 469 -20.84 13.05 -31.32
C GLU A 469 -19.53 13.78 -30.97
N GLY A 470 -18.40 13.41 -31.57
CA GLY A 470 -17.08 13.90 -31.15
C GLY A 470 -16.13 14.22 -32.30
N THR A 471 -14.83 14.32 -31.98
CA THR A 471 -13.77 14.58 -32.96
C THR A 471 -12.97 13.34 -33.36
N ALA A 472 -13.32 12.16 -32.80
CA ALA A 472 -12.65 10.90 -33.09
C ALA A 472 -12.46 10.68 -34.60
N ALA A 473 -11.23 10.46 -35.01
CA ALA A 473 -10.88 10.20 -36.39
C ALA A 473 -11.12 8.72 -36.75
N LEU A 474 -11.17 7.86 -35.74
CA LEU A 474 -11.31 6.42 -35.88
C LEU A 474 -12.16 5.86 -34.73
N VAL A 475 -13.06 4.92 -35.05
CA VAL A 475 -13.72 4.09 -34.04
C VAL A 475 -13.49 2.62 -34.34
N ALA A 476 -13.33 1.78 -33.31
CA ALA A 476 -13.01 0.36 -33.47
C ALA A 476 -13.83 -0.53 -32.53
N ALA A 477 -14.34 -1.64 -33.05
CA ALA A 477 -15.10 -2.62 -32.26
C ALA A 477 -14.79 -4.06 -32.70
N VAL A 478 -15.01 -5.02 -31.80
CA VAL A 478 -15.01 -6.44 -32.16
C VAL A 478 -16.31 -6.79 -32.89
N SER A 479 -16.20 -7.55 -33.98
CA SER A 479 -17.32 -8.26 -34.59
C SER A 479 -16.92 -9.70 -34.87
N GLU A 480 -17.57 -10.65 -34.20
CA GLU A 480 -17.22 -12.09 -34.27
C GLU A 480 -15.74 -12.35 -33.88
N HIS A 481 -14.89 -12.57 -34.88
CA HIS A 481 -13.44 -12.81 -34.77
C HIS A 481 -12.62 -11.76 -35.56
N ARG A 482 -13.25 -10.62 -35.85
CA ARG A 482 -12.67 -9.49 -36.58
C ARG A 482 -12.64 -8.25 -35.70
N CYS A 483 -11.66 -7.39 -35.95
CA CYS A 483 -11.70 -6.00 -35.48
C CYS A 483 -12.15 -5.13 -36.66
N VAL A 484 -13.26 -4.42 -36.50
CA VAL A 484 -13.79 -3.52 -37.52
C VAL A 484 -13.52 -2.09 -37.10
N LEU A 485 -12.85 -1.36 -37.98
CA LEU A 485 -12.48 0.03 -37.76
C LEU A 485 -13.19 0.92 -38.77
N THR A 486 -13.83 1.97 -38.30
CA THR A 486 -14.54 2.94 -39.14
C THR A 486 -13.87 4.30 -39.00
N PHE A 487 -13.42 4.85 -40.12
CA PHE A 487 -12.80 6.17 -40.17
C PHE A 487 -13.85 7.27 -40.33
N ARG A 488 -13.58 8.43 -39.73
CA ARG A 488 -14.34 9.66 -40.00
C ARG A 488 -14.21 10.09 -41.45
N ASP A 489 -13.00 9.99 -42.01
CA ASP A 489 -12.74 10.32 -43.40
C ASP A 489 -13.41 9.27 -44.32
N PRO A 490 -14.41 9.67 -45.13
CA PRO A 490 -15.09 8.74 -46.02
C PRO A 490 -14.19 8.09 -47.06
N ALA A 491 -13.06 8.73 -47.41
CA ALA A 491 -12.08 8.16 -48.32
C ALA A 491 -11.33 6.95 -47.73
N LEU A 492 -11.24 6.86 -46.39
CA LEU A 492 -10.57 5.77 -45.69
C LEU A 492 -11.52 4.60 -45.38
N GLY A 493 -12.82 4.87 -45.24
CA GLY A 493 -13.85 3.84 -45.19
C GLY A 493 -13.85 2.97 -43.93
N VAL A 494 -14.30 1.73 -44.10
CA VAL A 494 -14.35 0.67 -43.08
C VAL A 494 -13.25 -0.35 -43.36
N VAL A 495 -12.43 -0.65 -42.35
CA VAL A 495 -11.35 -1.65 -42.40
C VAL A 495 -11.71 -2.83 -41.51
N SER A 496 -11.64 -4.03 -42.06
CA SER A 496 -11.76 -5.29 -41.31
C SER A 496 -10.38 -5.91 -41.11
N LEU A 497 -10.07 -6.28 -39.87
CA LEU A 497 -8.83 -6.95 -39.51
C LEU A 497 -9.09 -8.39 -39.03
N TRP A 498 -8.22 -9.32 -39.45
CA TRP A 498 -8.25 -10.72 -39.06
C TRP A 498 -6.85 -11.27 -38.77
N PRO A 499 -6.68 -12.20 -37.80
CA PRO A 499 -7.65 -12.59 -36.78
C PRO A 499 -7.67 -11.60 -35.61
N CYS A 500 -8.84 -11.36 -35.01
CA CYS A 500 -8.95 -10.62 -33.75
C CYS A 500 -9.79 -11.41 -32.75
N ALA A 501 -9.17 -11.85 -31.66
CA ALA A 501 -9.93 -12.43 -30.55
C ALA A 501 -10.75 -11.33 -29.85
N PRO A 502 -11.90 -11.66 -29.24
CA PRO A 502 -12.73 -10.72 -28.49
C PRO A 502 -12.10 -10.34 -27.14
N GLU A 503 -10.84 -9.89 -27.17
CA GLU A 503 -10.06 -9.44 -26.04
C GLU A 503 -9.93 -7.90 -26.11
N PRO A 504 -10.36 -7.15 -25.09
CA PRO A 504 -10.34 -5.68 -25.07
C PRO A 504 -9.02 -5.06 -25.56
N LEU A 505 -7.89 -5.60 -25.08
CA LEU A 505 -6.56 -5.09 -25.41
C LEU A 505 -6.22 -5.26 -26.90
N ARG A 506 -6.71 -6.32 -27.58
CA ARG A 506 -6.39 -6.54 -29.00
C ARG A 506 -7.02 -5.50 -29.91
N VAL A 507 -8.28 -5.12 -29.64
CA VAL A 507 -8.98 -4.07 -30.39
C VAL A 507 -8.25 -2.74 -30.23
N PHE A 508 -7.85 -2.44 -28.98
CA PHE A 508 -7.08 -1.26 -28.66
C PHE A 508 -5.76 -1.19 -29.45
N LEU A 509 -4.94 -2.24 -29.36
CA LEU A 509 -3.65 -2.30 -30.06
C LEU A 509 -3.83 -2.19 -31.58
N ALA A 510 -4.82 -2.89 -32.14
CA ALA A 510 -5.13 -2.83 -33.56
C ALA A 510 -5.57 -1.43 -34.01
N ALA A 511 -6.43 -0.76 -33.24
CA ALA A 511 -6.88 0.59 -33.54
C ALA A 511 -5.74 1.60 -33.58
N VAL A 512 -4.86 1.56 -32.58
CA VAL A 512 -3.66 2.43 -32.54
C VAL A 512 -2.72 2.13 -33.72
N ALA A 513 -2.48 0.85 -34.02
CA ALA A 513 -1.59 0.44 -35.11
C ALA A 513 -2.08 0.94 -36.47
N VAL A 514 -3.37 0.73 -36.76
CA VAL A 514 -3.99 1.16 -38.01
C VAL A 514 -3.99 2.69 -38.12
N TYR A 515 -4.37 3.39 -37.05
CA TYR A 515 -4.36 4.85 -37.03
C TYR A 515 -2.95 5.40 -37.34
N ARG A 516 -1.91 4.85 -36.70
CA ARG A 516 -0.53 5.28 -36.93
C ARG A 516 0.00 4.95 -38.31
N TRP A 517 -0.34 3.78 -38.85
CA TRP A 517 -0.01 3.42 -40.23
C TRP A 517 -0.57 4.45 -41.21
N ARG A 518 -1.81 4.90 -40.97
CA ARG A 518 -2.48 5.90 -41.81
C ARG A 518 -1.93 7.31 -41.66
N VAL A 519 -1.68 7.79 -40.43
CA VAL A 519 -1.06 9.12 -40.22
C VAL A 519 0.32 9.21 -40.88
N SER A 520 1.00 8.07 -41.08
CA SER A 520 2.27 7.99 -41.81
C SER A 520 2.10 7.97 -43.35
N SER A 521 0.91 8.30 -43.86
CA SER A 521 0.52 8.31 -45.28
C SER A 521 0.73 6.99 -46.02
N ARG A 522 0.67 5.85 -45.31
CA ARG A 522 0.75 4.52 -45.92
C ARG A 522 -0.64 4.01 -46.28
N GLU A 523 -0.73 3.33 -47.42
CA GLU A 523 -1.97 2.69 -47.86
C GLU A 523 -2.30 1.46 -47.02
N LEU A 524 -3.58 1.27 -46.71
CA LEU A 524 -4.10 0.01 -46.17
C LEU A 524 -4.72 -0.75 -47.35
N GLU A 525 -4.13 -1.87 -47.70
CA GLU A 525 -4.63 -2.78 -48.72
C GLU A 525 -4.86 -4.16 -48.11
N PRO A 526 -5.79 -4.96 -48.66
CA PRO A 526 -5.94 -6.36 -48.26
C PRO A 526 -4.59 -7.11 -48.30
N GLY A 527 -4.27 -7.81 -47.22
CA GLY A 527 -3.00 -8.53 -47.07
C GLY A 527 -1.89 -7.77 -46.32
N VAL A 528 -2.06 -6.47 -46.05
CA VAL A 528 -1.14 -5.72 -45.18
C VAL A 528 -1.15 -6.34 -43.78
N LYS A 529 0.03 -6.67 -43.27
CA LYS A 529 0.22 -7.16 -41.90
C LYS A 529 0.67 -6.00 -41.02
N LEU A 530 -0.01 -5.82 -39.91
CA LEU A 530 0.32 -4.83 -38.89
C LEU A 530 0.61 -5.57 -37.60
N SER A 531 1.70 -5.18 -36.97
CA SER A 531 2.12 -5.73 -35.70
C SER A 531 2.04 -4.64 -34.64
N ALA A 532 1.48 -4.95 -33.49
CA ALA A 532 1.46 -4.05 -32.36
C ALA A 532 1.63 -4.80 -31.06
N ARG A 533 2.28 -4.16 -30.09
CA ARG A 533 2.43 -4.72 -28.76
C ARG A 533 2.45 -3.61 -27.73
N LEU A 534 2.06 -3.97 -26.51
CA LEU A 534 2.56 -3.23 -25.35
C LEU A 534 4.08 -3.35 -25.36
N ALA A 535 4.81 -2.28 -25.02
CA ALA A 535 6.27 -2.32 -24.99
C ALA A 535 6.76 -3.57 -24.22
N ASP A 536 7.79 -4.26 -24.71
CA ASP A 536 8.29 -5.53 -24.13
C ASP A 536 7.29 -6.71 -24.01
N GLY A 537 6.06 -6.56 -24.51
CA GLY A 537 5.01 -7.58 -24.50
C GLY A 537 4.99 -8.47 -25.75
N PRO A 538 4.08 -9.48 -25.79
CA PRO A 538 3.89 -10.31 -26.96
C PRO A 538 3.33 -9.49 -28.14
N VAL A 539 3.79 -9.81 -29.34
CA VAL A 539 3.32 -9.18 -30.58
C VAL A 539 1.91 -9.65 -30.91
N THR A 540 1.00 -8.70 -31.07
CA THR A 540 -0.31 -8.91 -31.69
C THR A 540 -0.18 -8.61 -33.17
N GLU A 541 -0.30 -9.66 -34.00
CA GLU A 541 -0.36 -9.50 -35.45
C GLU A 541 -1.82 -9.48 -35.90
N VAL A 542 -2.14 -8.50 -36.74
CA VAL A 542 -3.44 -8.40 -37.42
C VAL A 542 -3.20 -8.14 -38.90
N CYS A 543 -4.00 -8.78 -39.75
CA CYS A 543 -3.95 -8.59 -41.19
C CYS A 543 -5.18 -7.84 -41.66
N VAL A 544 -4.98 -6.88 -42.56
CA VAL A 544 -6.06 -6.19 -43.26
C VAL A 544 -6.76 -7.21 -44.16
N GLU A 545 -7.97 -7.59 -43.80
CA GLU A 545 -8.79 -8.53 -44.56
C GLU A 545 -9.51 -7.81 -45.71
N SER A 546 -10.10 -6.64 -45.42
CA SER A 546 -10.77 -5.84 -46.45
C SER A 546 -10.81 -4.35 -46.07
N VAL A 547 -10.88 -3.52 -47.10
CA VAL A 547 -11.13 -2.08 -47.01
C VAL A 547 -12.34 -1.78 -47.88
N ARG A 548 -13.37 -1.17 -47.30
CA ARG A 548 -14.64 -0.86 -47.99
C ARG A 548 -14.95 0.62 -47.84
N PRO A 549 -15.52 1.30 -48.86
CA PRO A 549 -16.00 2.67 -48.67
C PRO A 549 -17.11 2.71 -47.62
N LEU A 550 -17.29 3.86 -46.96
CA LEU A 550 -18.46 4.07 -46.11
C LEU A 550 -19.73 3.89 -46.95
N PRO A 551 -20.77 3.20 -46.44
CA PRO A 551 -22.06 3.17 -47.11
C PRO A 551 -22.55 4.61 -47.30
N GLN A 552 -22.92 4.97 -48.54
CA GLN A 552 -23.56 6.26 -48.81
C GLN A 552 -24.90 6.27 -48.06
N VAL A 553 -25.03 7.18 -47.09
CA VAL A 553 -26.27 7.39 -46.31
C VAL A 553 -27.32 8.04 -47.19
#